data_AF-A0A804LWR2-F1
#
_entry.id   AF-A0A804LWR2-F1
#
_cell.length_a   1.000
_cell.length_b   1.000
_cell.length_c   1.000
_cell.angle_alpha   90.00
_cell.angle_beta   90.00
_cell.angle_gamma   90.00
#
_symmetry.space_group_name_H-M   'P 1'
#
loop_
_entity.id
_entity.type
_entity.pdbx_description
1 polymer ?
#
loop_
_entity_poly.entity_id
_entity_poly.type
_entity_poly.pdbx_seq_one_letter_code
_entity_poly.pdbx_strand_id
1 'polypeptide(L)'
;MELLSGGALAWQQYRALLRKNATLTWRNRRSAALQLFSSLVFIFLIFCIDRAVRSRFSSTTAYRNVPDPEALVAPPIPPCEDKFFIKSPCYDFLWSDGGSARIRGLVDAIRRNNPGRPIAPEKVLGFRTPDDVDAWLFQNPMRCPGALHFQDINATQIKYGIQTNSTPVARRGTYEDPTFKFQIPLQVAAEREMARLLIGDPNFSWTVGFKEFAHPATETFSTIAQAGPTFFLAIAMFGFVFQISALVAEKELKLRQAMSTMGLYESAYWLSWFTWEAFLTTLSALFTVLFGMMFQFDFFLHNNFGILFLLFFLFQLNMLSFAFMISTFVAKAASATTVGFAIFIIGFLTQLVTTFGFPYSSDYKKLYRTLWSLFPPDLFAKALNILGKATATPEDKGFSWNQRGECPSFETDCVITIDDIYKWLISTFFLWFVLAIYFDNILPNVNGVRKSVFYFLMPSYWTGKGGKMEEGGLFSFFGSSRPADDATPTDEDVLAEQNLVKEQAANNAVDPNVAVQIHGLRKTYPGTFSIGCCCKCSKSKPFHSVKGLWVNLEKDQLFCLLGPNGAGKTTTISCLTGITPITGGDAFIYGHSVRSTVGMSNIRRMIGVCPQLKSTWNCLPASRDCIQQQSHQ
;
A
#
# COMPACT_ATOMS: atom_id res chain seq x y z
N MET A 1 17.50 -32.72 34.75
CA MET A 1 17.54 -31.78 33.60
C MET A 1 17.64 -30.38 34.17
N GLU A 2 18.74 -29.68 33.97
CA GLU A 2 18.82 -28.27 34.39
C GLU A 2 17.91 -27.44 33.48
N LEU A 3 16.86 -26.84 34.08
CA LEU A 3 15.92 -25.98 33.39
C LEU A 3 16.60 -24.65 32.99
N LEU A 4 17.14 -24.59 31.76
CA LEU A 4 17.79 -23.41 31.16
C LEU A 4 17.04 -22.11 31.51
N SER A 5 17.67 -21.10 32.10
CA SER A 5 16.99 -19.86 32.50
C SER A 5 17.59 -18.61 31.83
N GLY A 6 16.83 -17.52 31.76
CA GLY A 6 17.31 -16.24 31.23
C GLY A 6 17.55 -16.24 29.72
N GLY A 7 18.65 -15.64 29.27
CA GLY A 7 18.93 -15.39 27.84
C GLY A 7 19.08 -16.66 26.99
N ALA A 8 19.62 -17.75 27.55
CA ALA A 8 19.77 -19.01 26.84
C ALA A 8 18.41 -19.63 26.47
N LEU A 9 17.44 -19.57 27.40
CA LEU A 9 16.06 -20.00 27.16
C LEU A 9 15.37 -19.11 26.12
N ALA A 10 15.53 -17.78 26.24
CA ALA A 10 14.96 -16.85 25.28
C ALA A 10 15.48 -17.08 23.84
N TRP A 11 16.78 -17.38 23.69
CA TRP A 11 17.37 -17.72 22.39
C TRP A 11 16.86 -19.06 21.83
N GLN A 12 16.76 -20.09 22.68
CA GLN A 12 16.18 -21.38 22.29
C GLN A 12 14.72 -21.22 21.81
N GLN A 13 13.92 -20.47 22.57
CA GLN A 13 12.53 -20.16 22.24
C GLN A 13 12.43 -19.39 20.92
N TYR A 14 13.25 -18.35 20.73
CA TYR A 14 13.33 -17.59 19.49
C TYR A 14 13.64 -18.49 18.28
N ARG A 15 14.66 -19.36 18.38
CA ARG A 15 15.05 -20.27 17.29
C ARG A 15 13.94 -21.28 16.96
N ALA A 16 13.24 -21.78 17.97
CA ALA A 16 12.12 -22.71 17.79
C ALA A 16 10.95 -22.02 17.06
N LEU A 17 10.60 -20.80 17.48
CA LEU A 17 9.54 -20.01 16.84
C LEU A 17 9.90 -19.58 15.43
N LEU A 18 11.16 -19.24 15.17
CA LEU A 18 11.62 -18.90 13.82
C LEU A 18 11.48 -20.11 12.88
N ARG A 19 11.84 -21.31 13.35
CA ARG A 19 11.63 -22.57 12.60
C ARG A 19 10.15 -22.87 12.40
N LYS A 20 9.29 -22.59 13.39
CA LYS A 20 7.83 -22.70 13.27
C LYS A 20 7.33 -21.79 12.14
N ASN A 21 7.69 -20.50 12.15
CA ASN A 21 7.28 -19.54 11.14
C ASN A 21 7.74 -19.97 9.74
N ALA A 22 9.00 -20.41 9.62
CA ALA A 22 9.52 -20.96 8.37
C ALA A 22 8.72 -22.18 7.87
N THR A 23 8.37 -23.10 8.77
CA THR A 23 7.59 -24.28 8.43
C THR A 23 6.17 -23.92 8.03
N LEU A 24 5.52 -22.96 8.71
CA LEU A 24 4.18 -22.50 8.37
C LEU A 24 4.15 -21.84 6.99
N THR A 25 5.09 -20.95 6.70
CA THR A 25 5.23 -20.33 5.37
C THR A 25 5.51 -21.39 4.31
N TRP A 26 6.37 -22.38 4.60
CA TRP A 26 6.65 -23.48 3.67
C TRP A 26 5.47 -24.42 3.43
N ARG A 27 4.54 -24.56 4.37
CA ARG A 27 3.30 -25.34 4.15
C ARG A 27 2.27 -24.52 3.40
N ASN A 28 2.22 -23.21 3.63
CA ASN A 28 1.39 -22.28 2.87
C ASN A 28 2.13 -21.68 1.65
N ARG A 29 2.69 -22.56 0.80
CA ARG A 29 3.52 -22.14 -0.35
C ARG A 29 2.81 -21.21 -1.33
N ARG A 30 1.49 -21.32 -1.45
CA ARG A 30 0.70 -20.48 -2.36
C ARG A 30 0.72 -19.02 -1.92
N SER A 31 0.45 -18.74 -0.65
CA SER A 31 0.53 -17.37 -0.12
C SER A 31 1.95 -16.82 -0.18
N ALA A 32 2.95 -17.62 0.18
CA ALA A 32 4.35 -17.21 0.10
C ALA A 32 4.79 -16.91 -1.35
N ALA A 33 4.39 -17.74 -2.32
CA ALA A 33 4.67 -17.51 -3.73
C ALA A 33 3.96 -16.26 -4.25
N LEU A 34 2.70 -16.03 -3.87
CA LEU A 34 1.98 -14.80 -4.23
C LEU A 34 2.65 -13.55 -3.64
N GLN A 35 3.11 -13.60 -2.39
CA GLN A 35 3.82 -12.49 -1.77
C GLN A 35 5.14 -12.17 -2.49
N LEU A 36 5.94 -13.18 -2.84
CA LEU A 36 7.26 -12.98 -3.44
C LEU A 36 7.22 -12.69 -4.96
N PHE A 37 6.30 -13.32 -5.70
CA PHE A 37 6.25 -13.27 -7.16
C PHE A 37 5.08 -12.45 -7.72
N SER A 38 4.22 -11.87 -6.89
CA SER A 38 3.20 -10.91 -7.38
C SER A 38 3.82 -9.75 -8.14
N SER A 39 5.03 -9.32 -7.75
CA SER A 39 5.81 -8.31 -8.44
C SER A 39 6.02 -8.62 -9.92
N LEU A 40 6.27 -9.88 -10.28
CA LEU A 40 6.43 -10.29 -11.67
C LEU A 40 5.16 -10.00 -12.50
N VAL A 41 3.99 -10.33 -11.96
CA VAL A 41 2.70 -10.15 -12.65
C VAL A 41 2.39 -8.67 -12.82
N PHE A 42 2.53 -7.86 -11.77
CA PHE A 42 2.21 -6.43 -11.85
C PHE A 42 3.23 -5.65 -12.68
N ILE A 43 4.52 -6.00 -12.60
CA ILE A 43 5.54 -5.39 -13.46
C ILE A 43 5.30 -5.78 -14.93
N PHE A 44 4.88 -7.02 -15.20
CA PHE A 44 4.47 -7.42 -16.55
C PHE A 44 3.25 -6.62 -17.04
N LEU A 45 2.25 -6.35 -16.18
CA LEU A 45 1.13 -5.49 -16.54
C LEU A 45 1.59 -4.05 -16.83
N ILE A 46 2.48 -3.49 -16.02
CA ILE A 46 3.11 -2.19 -16.28
C ILE A 46 3.84 -2.21 -17.63
N PHE A 47 4.53 -3.30 -17.96
CA PHE A 47 5.24 -3.45 -19.24
C PHE A 47 4.28 -3.45 -20.43
N CYS A 48 3.15 -4.15 -20.32
CA CYS A 48 2.11 -4.13 -21.34
C CYS A 48 1.54 -2.71 -21.55
N ILE A 49 1.31 -1.97 -20.45
CA ILE A 49 0.84 -0.57 -20.52
C ILE A 49 1.91 0.31 -21.19
N ASP A 50 3.17 0.17 -20.79
CA ASP A 50 4.27 0.96 -21.33
C ASP A 50 4.45 0.73 -22.84
N ARG A 51 4.42 -0.54 -23.27
CA ARG A 51 4.45 -0.90 -24.69
C ARG A 51 3.26 -0.35 -25.46
N ALA A 52 2.06 -0.37 -24.88
CA ALA A 52 0.87 0.22 -25.49
C ALA A 52 0.98 1.75 -25.64
N VAL A 53 1.50 2.45 -24.62
CA VAL A 53 1.73 3.89 -24.65
C VAL A 53 2.79 4.25 -25.69
N ARG A 54 3.95 3.56 -25.70
CA ARG A 54 5.01 3.77 -26.71
C ARG A 54 4.50 3.51 -28.13
N SER A 55 3.67 2.48 -28.33
CA SER A 55 3.05 2.19 -29.63
C SER A 55 2.09 3.29 -30.07
N ARG A 56 1.28 3.85 -29.15
CA ARG A 56 0.32 4.92 -29.43
C ARG A 56 0.99 6.20 -29.93
N PHE A 57 2.18 6.51 -29.43
CA PHE A 57 2.94 7.71 -29.78
C PHE A 57 4.10 7.45 -30.74
N SER A 58 4.14 6.27 -31.37
CA SER A 58 5.24 5.89 -32.27
C SER A 58 5.35 6.73 -33.54
N SER A 59 4.26 7.38 -33.95
CA SER A 59 4.15 8.19 -35.17
C SER A 59 4.59 9.65 -35.00
N THR A 60 4.73 10.14 -33.77
CA THR A 60 5.16 11.51 -33.51
C THR A 60 6.65 11.55 -33.17
N THR A 61 7.34 12.54 -33.73
CA THR A 61 8.73 12.86 -33.42
C THR A 61 8.88 13.48 -32.04
N ALA A 62 7.81 14.05 -31.46
CA ALA A 62 7.82 14.82 -30.22
C ALA A 62 8.48 14.12 -29.02
N TYR A 63 8.43 12.78 -28.96
CA TYR A 63 9.00 11.98 -27.87
C TYR A 63 10.35 11.34 -28.20
N ARG A 64 11.00 11.77 -29.29
CA ARG A 64 12.33 11.34 -29.69
C ARG A 64 13.25 12.56 -29.80
N ASN A 65 14.53 12.35 -29.52
CA ASN A 65 15.55 13.35 -29.83
C ASN A 65 15.72 13.36 -31.35
N VAL A 66 15.44 14.52 -31.95
CA VAL A 66 15.59 14.72 -33.39
C VAL A 66 16.63 15.82 -33.60
N PRO A 67 17.93 15.45 -33.69
CA PRO A 67 19.01 16.42 -33.89
C PRO A 67 19.04 16.98 -35.32
N ASP A 68 18.57 16.20 -36.30
CA ASP A 68 18.49 16.61 -37.70
C ASP A 68 17.18 16.09 -38.33
N PRO A 69 16.10 16.89 -38.33
CA PRO A 69 14.82 16.48 -38.91
C PRO A 69 14.89 16.44 -40.45
N GLU A 70 14.16 15.49 -41.04
CA GLU A 70 14.05 15.35 -42.49
C GLU A 70 13.24 16.51 -43.10
N ALA A 71 13.71 17.06 -44.22
CA ALA A 71 13.01 18.15 -44.90
C ALA A 71 11.90 17.61 -45.81
N LEU A 72 10.68 18.11 -45.63
CA LEU A 72 9.54 17.88 -46.51
C LEU A 72 9.62 18.82 -47.71
N VAL A 73 10.01 18.31 -48.88
CA VAL A 73 10.14 19.10 -50.12
C VAL A 73 8.92 18.91 -51.00
N ALA A 74 8.28 20.01 -51.41
CA ALA A 74 7.14 20.04 -52.32
C ALA A 74 6.00 19.07 -51.94
N PRO A 75 5.40 19.23 -50.75
CA PRO A 75 4.35 18.31 -50.30
C PRO A 75 3.14 18.38 -51.23
N PRO A 76 2.57 17.21 -51.64
CA PRO A 76 1.40 17.18 -52.51
C PRO A 76 0.13 17.55 -51.73
N ILE A 77 -0.89 18.05 -52.43
CA ILE A 77 -2.23 18.16 -51.86
C ILE A 77 -2.74 16.73 -51.62
N PRO A 78 -2.99 16.32 -50.35
CA PRO A 78 -3.43 14.97 -50.03
C PRO A 78 -4.86 14.73 -50.55
N PRO A 79 -5.27 13.47 -50.76
CA PRO A 79 -6.65 13.16 -51.10
C PRO A 79 -7.53 13.45 -49.89
N CYS A 80 -8.77 13.87 -50.13
CA CYS A 80 -9.69 14.17 -49.03
C CYS A 80 -9.90 12.96 -48.10
N GLU A 81 -9.81 11.73 -48.62
CA GLU A 81 -9.88 10.48 -47.86
C GLU A 81 -8.80 10.32 -46.78
N ASP A 82 -7.65 10.98 -46.93
CA ASP A 82 -6.56 10.88 -45.95
C ASP A 82 -6.84 11.72 -44.69
N LYS A 83 -7.83 12.63 -44.73
CA LYS A 83 -8.22 13.46 -43.59
C LYS A 83 -9.03 12.67 -42.58
N PHE A 84 -8.71 12.81 -41.30
CA PHE A 84 -9.45 12.14 -40.24
C PHE A 84 -10.90 12.63 -40.18
N PHE A 85 -11.82 11.67 -40.00
CA PHE A 85 -13.26 11.91 -39.83
C PHE A 85 -13.95 12.59 -41.03
N ILE A 86 -13.33 12.57 -42.22
CA ILE A 86 -13.97 13.04 -43.45
C ILE A 86 -15.19 12.18 -43.81
N LYS A 87 -16.25 12.80 -44.34
CA LYS A 87 -17.46 12.12 -44.82
C LYS A 87 -17.40 11.94 -46.33
N SER A 88 -17.74 10.75 -46.81
CA SER A 88 -17.90 10.48 -48.24
C SER A 88 -19.31 10.87 -48.72
N PRO A 89 -19.46 11.38 -49.96
CA PRO A 89 -18.40 11.79 -50.89
C PRO A 89 -17.65 13.05 -50.39
N CYS A 90 -16.34 13.11 -50.66
CA CYS A 90 -15.47 14.22 -50.27
C CYS A 90 -14.73 14.82 -51.46
N TYR A 91 -14.29 16.08 -51.28
CA TYR A 91 -13.55 16.88 -52.26
C TYR A 91 -12.20 17.29 -51.71
N ASP A 92 -11.16 17.24 -52.54
CA ASP A 92 -9.78 17.58 -52.18
C ASP A 92 -9.66 19.06 -51.79
N PHE A 93 -10.26 19.96 -52.57
CA PHE A 93 -10.45 21.37 -52.23
C PHE A 93 -11.63 21.98 -52.99
N LEU A 94 -12.20 23.07 -52.46
CA LEU A 94 -13.18 23.91 -53.17
C LEU A 94 -12.48 25.17 -53.72
N TRP A 95 -13.12 25.88 -54.64
CA TRP A 95 -12.61 27.18 -55.08
C TRP A 95 -13.69 28.14 -55.56
N SER A 96 -13.37 29.44 -55.60
CA SER A 96 -14.20 30.47 -56.24
C SER A 96 -13.42 31.34 -57.21
N ASP A 97 -13.97 31.63 -58.39
CA ASP A 97 -13.29 32.38 -59.48
C ASP A 97 -13.83 33.78 -59.79
N GLY A 98 -14.93 34.21 -59.18
CA GLY A 98 -15.60 35.45 -59.56
C GLY A 98 -16.04 35.50 -61.04
N GLY A 99 -16.15 34.34 -61.71
CA GLY A 99 -16.51 34.20 -63.12
C GLY A 99 -15.34 34.25 -64.13
N SER A 100 -14.08 34.30 -63.70
CA SER A 100 -12.92 34.38 -64.61
C SER A 100 -12.58 33.03 -65.26
N ALA A 101 -12.55 32.98 -66.60
CA ALA A 101 -12.07 31.81 -67.35
C ALA A 101 -10.56 31.56 -67.14
N ARG A 102 -9.79 32.61 -66.85
CA ARG A 102 -8.36 32.53 -66.56
C ARG A 102 -8.09 31.79 -65.25
N ILE A 103 -8.90 32.05 -64.22
CA ILE A 103 -8.81 31.34 -62.93
C ILE A 103 -9.20 29.86 -63.10
N ARG A 104 -10.19 29.54 -63.94
CA ARG A 104 -10.50 28.13 -64.25
C ARG A 104 -9.30 27.37 -64.83
N GLY A 105 -8.60 27.99 -65.77
CA GLY A 105 -7.35 27.43 -66.32
C GLY A 105 -6.24 27.27 -65.26
N LEU A 106 -6.14 28.21 -64.32
CA LEU A 106 -5.22 28.15 -63.19
C LEU A 106 -5.53 26.94 -62.27
N VAL A 107 -6.79 26.75 -61.88
CA VAL A 107 -7.20 25.63 -61.02
C VAL A 107 -6.99 24.29 -61.73
N ASP A 108 -7.25 24.21 -63.04
CA ASP A 108 -6.93 23.02 -63.83
C ASP A 108 -5.42 22.73 -63.91
N ALA A 109 -4.57 23.75 -63.84
CA ALA A 109 -3.12 23.59 -63.72
C ALA A 109 -2.72 23.08 -62.33
N ILE A 110 -3.29 23.62 -61.25
CA ILE A 110 -3.07 23.15 -59.86
C ILE A 110 -3.38 21.66 -59.76
N ARG A 111 -4.53 21.28 -60.31
CA ARG A 111 -5.04 19.92 -60.34
C ARG A 111 -4.12 18.95 -61.10
N ARG A 112 -3.68 19.32 -62.30
CA ARG A 112 -2.83 18.46 -63.15
C ARG A 112 -1.39 18.36 -62.65
N ASN A 113 -0.86 19.45 -62.10
CA ASN A 113 0.54 19.55 -61.66
C ASN A 113 0.72 19.18 -60.18
N ASN A 114 -0.29 18.61 -59.51
CA ASN A 114 -0.13 18.16 -58.13
C ASN A 114 0.92 17.03 -58.04
N PRO A 115 2.00 17.19 -57.25
CA PRO A 115 3.12 16.24 -57.21
C PRO A 115 2.65 14.81 -56.88
N GLY A 116 3.16 13.82 -57.62
CA GLY A 116 2.87 12.40 -57.36
C GLY A 116 1.43 11.92 -57.62
N ARG A 117 0.43 12.82 -57.65
CA ARG A 117 -0.97 12.50 -57.93
C ARG A 117 -1.72 13.66 -58.59
N PRO A 118 -1.95 13.63 -59.92
CA PRO A 118 -2.93 14.51 -60.55
C PRO A 118 -4.32 14.35 -59.93
N ILE A 119 -4.98 15.45 -59.59
CA ILE A 119 -6.30 15.45 -58.94
C ILE A 119 -7.41 15.29 -60.01
N ALA A 120 -8.40 14.45 -59.77
CA ALA A 120 -9.53 14.25 -60.70
C ALA A 120 -10.46 15.48 -60.73
N PRO A 121 -11.15 15.79 -61.85
CA PRO A 121 -12.02 16.96 -61.92
C PRO A 121 -13.18 16.86 -60.94
N GLU A 122 -13.78 15.67 -60.79
CA GLU A 122 -14.80 15.36 -59.79
C GLU A 122 -14.36 15.53 -58.33
N LYS A 123 -13.05 15.66 -58.04
CA LYS A 123 -12.52 15.87 -56.69
C LYS A 123 -12.39 17.34 -56.30
N VAL A 124 -12.73 18.26 -57.19
CA VAL A 124 -12.65 19.71 -56.96
C VAL A 124 -13.98 20.34 -57.33
N LEU A 125 -14.51 21.21 -56.48
CA LEU A 125 -15.80 21.86 -56.70
C LEU A 125 -15.65 23.39 -56.74
N GLY A 126 -16.15 24.00 -57.81
CA GLY A 126 -16.03 25.44 -58.09
C GLY A 126 -17.32 26.21 -57.85
N PHE A 127 -17.19 27.44 -57.35
CA PHE A 127 -18.27 28.37 -57.05
C PHE A 127 -17.98 29.74 -57.65
N ARG A 128 -18.99 30.62 -57.75
CA ARG A 128 -18.78 31.98 -58.26
C ARG A 128 -18.24 32.91 -57.18
N THR A 129 -18.81 32.87 -55.98
CA THR A 129 -18.46 33.77 -54.88
C THR A 129 -17.93 33.00 -53.67
N PRO A 130 -17.11 33.64 -52.80
CA PRO A 130 -16.73 33.07 -51.51
C PRO A 130 -17.93 32.73 -50.62
N ASP A 131 -18.98 33.55 -50.63
CA ASP A 131 -20.19 33.33 -49.82
C ASP A 131 -20.92 32.03 -50.20
N ASP A 132 -20.91 31.66 -51.49
CA ASP A 132 -21.47 30.39 -51.97
C ASP A 132 -20.69 29.18 -51.41
N VAL A 133 -19.36 29.32 -51.30
CA VAL A 133 -18.48 28.30 -50.70
C VAL A 133 -18.80 28.14 -49.22
N ASP A 134 -18.95 29.25 -48.50
CA ASP A 134 -19.29 29.26 -47.07
C ASP A 134 -20.65 28.60 -46.81
N ALA A 135 -21.66 28.96 -47.60
CA ALA A 135 -22.98 28.34 -47.52
C ALA A 135 -22.93 26.83 -47.78
N TRP A 136 -22.11 26.39 -48.75
CA TRP A 136 -21.94 24.98 -49.05
C TRP A 136 -21.21 24.23 -47.92
N LEU A 137 -20.11 24.79 -47.40
CA LEU A 137 -19.33 24.22 -46.30
C LEU A 137 -20.18 24.08 -45.03
N PHE A 138 -21.04 25.07 -44.75
CA PHE A 138 -21.98 25.05 -43.63
C PHE A 138 -23.00 23.90 -43.77
N GLN A 139 -23.54 23.68 -44.97
CA GLN A 139 -24.47 22.59 -45.25
C GLN A 139 -23.80 21.20 -45.32
N ASN A 140 -22.48 21.16 -45.61
CA ASN A 140 -21.71 19.94 -45.84
C ASN A 140 -20.50 19.81 -44.90
N PRO A 141 -20.73 19.71 -43.58
CA PRO A 141 -19.63 19.64 -42.62
C PRO A 141 -18.79 18.37 -42.85
N MET A 142 -17.46 18.52 -42.74
CA MET A 142 -16.48 17.43 -42.87
C MET A 142 -16.46 16.75 -44.25
N ARG A 143 -16.83 17.44 -45.34
CA ARG A 143 -16.71 16.90 -46.71
C ARG A 143 -15.57 17.48 -47.54
N CYS A 144 -14.96 18.58 -47.08
CA CYS A 144 -13.80 19.16 -47.73
C CYS A 144 -12.79 19.66 -46.70
N PRO A 145 -11.48 19.50 -46.92
CA PRO A 145 -10.46 20.02 -46.02
C PRO A 145 -10.28 21.55 -46.05
N GLY A 146 -10.57 22.21 -47.18
CA GLY A 146 -10.48 23.66 -47.34
C GLY A 146 -10.79 24.16 -48.76
N ALA A 147 -10.69 25.47 -48.97
CA ALA A 147 -11.05 26.17 -50.21
C ALA A 147 -10.05 27.25 -50.62
N LEU A 148 -10.00 27.56 -51.91
CA LEU A 148 -9.22 28.64 -52.52
C LEU A 148 -10.13 29.71 -53.13
N HIS A 149 -9.99 30.96 -52.68
CA HIS A 149 -10.74 32.08 -53.23
C HIS A 149 -9.83 32.92 -54.10
N PHE A 150 -10.09 32.98 -55.40
CA PHE A 150 -9.30 33.80 -56.32
C PHE A 150 -10.07 35.04 -56.74
N GLN A 151 -9.35 36.13 -56.96
CA GLN A 151 -9.86 37.37 -57.53
C GLN A 151 -8.88 37.84 -58.63
N ASP A 152 -9.36 37.82 -59.87
CA ASP A 152 -8.63 38.29 -61.05
C ASP A 152 -8.78 39.81 -61.13
N ILE A 153 -7.69 40.56 -60.91
CA ILE A 153 -7.73 42.04 -60.90
C ILE A 153 -7.33 42.59 -62.26
N ASN A 154 -6.17 42.16 -62.76
CA ASN A 154 -5.65 42.58 -64.06
C ASN A 154 -4.68 41.51 -64.60
N ALA A 155 -4.14 41.72 -65.81
CA ALA A 155 -3.25 40.78 -66.47
C ALA A 155 -2.02 40.38 -65.61
N THR A 156 -1.55 41.27 -64.75
CA THR A 156 -0.34 41.09 -63.92
C THR A 156 -0.63 40.80 -62.45
N GLN A 157 -1.90 40.83 -62.01
CA GLN A 157 -2.27 40.76 -60.60
C GLN A 157 -3.46 39.83 -60.39
N ILE A 158 -3.22 38.79 -59.60
CA ILE A 158 -4.23 37.87 -59.07
C ILE A 158 -4.12 37.95 -57.55
N LYS A 159 -5.25 38.14 -56.87
CA LYS A 159 -5.33 37.95 -55.41
C LYS A 159 -5.90 36.57 -55.13
N TYR A 160 -5.45 35.97 -54.04
CA TYR A 160 -6.02 34.72 -53.58
C TYR A 160 -6.11 34.70 -52.04
N GLY A 161 -7.04 33.91 -51.52
CA GLY A 161 -7.20 33.61 -50.11
C GLY A 161 -7.40 32.11 -49.91
N ILE A 162 -6.96 31.59 -48.78
CA ILE A 162 -7.12 30.19 -48.40
C ILE A 162 -8.07 30.13 -47.21
N GLN A 163 -9.06 29.24 -47.30
CA GLN A 163 -9.99 28.95 -46.23
C GLN A 163 -9.80 27.50 -45.78
N THR A 164 -9.36 27.27 -44.55
CA THR A 164 -9.14 25.92 -44.01
C THR A 164 -9.72 25.79 -42.62
N ASN A 165 -10.09 24.56 -42.24
CA ASN A 165 -10.42 24.27 -40.84
C ASN A 165 -9.13 24.18 -40.02
N SER A 166 -8.96 25.07 -39.05
CA SER A 166 -7.79 25.14 -38.15
C SER A 166 -7.86 24.19 -36.96
N THR A 167 -8.94 23.42 -36.80
CA THR A 167 -9.11 22.52 -35.66
C THR A 167 -8.24 21.27 -35.84
N PRO A 168 -7.24 21.03 -34.97
CA PRO A 168 -6.47 19.80 -35.00
C PRO A 168 -7.34 18.62 -34.58
N VAL A 169 -7.24 17.52 -35.31
CA VAL A 169 -8.01 16.29 -35.04
C VAL A 169 -7.07 15.15 -34.70
N ALA A 170 -7.45 14.35 -33.70
CA ALA A 170 -6.65 13.22 -33.24
C ALA A 170 -7.39 11.91 -33.47
N ARG A 171 -6.71 10.92 -34.06
CA ARG A 171 -7.22 9.55 -34.20
C ARG A 171 -6.16 8.59 -33.68
N ARG A 172 -6.49 7.79 -32.66
CA ARG A 172 -5.58 6.76 -32.09
C ARG A 172 -4.16 7.26 -31.73
N GLY A 173 -4.00 8.51 -31.31
CA GLY A 173 -2.69 9.07 -30.92
C GLY A 173 -1.92 9.75 -32.06
N THR A 174 -2.30 9.55 -33.32
CA THR A 174 -1.86 10.42 -34.42
C THR A 174 -2.65 11.72 -34.38
N TYR A 175 -1.94 12.84 -34.32
CA TYR A 175 -2.50 14.17 -34.48
C TYR A 175 -2.33 14.60 -35.94
N GLU A 176 -3.41 15.11 -36.52
CA GLU A 176 -3.40 15.73 -37.82
C GLU A 176 -3.37 17.25 -37.61
N ASP A 177 -2.24 17.86 -37.91
CA ASP A 177 -2.12 19.31 -38.03
C ASP A 177 -2.68 19.73 -39.40
N PRO A 178 -3.84 20.41 -39.45
CA PRO A 178 -4.46 20.81 -40.71
C PRO A 178 -3.61 21.83 -41.49
N THR A 179 -2.75 22.59 -40.80
CA THR A 179 -1.89 23.59 -41.43
C THR A 179 -0.79 22.92 -42.24
N PHE A 180 0.00 22.03 -41.64
CA PHE A 180 1.09 21.34 -42.34
C PHE A 180 0.62 20.26 -43.30
N LYS A 181 -0.46 19.54 -42.96
CA LYS A 181 -0.93 18.44 -43.80
C LYS A 181 -1.72 18.92 -45.02
N PHE A 182 -2.41 20.05 -44.94
CA PHE A 182 -3.32 20.48 -46.00
C PHE A 182 -3.17 21.94 -46.43
N GLN A 183 -3.19 22.91 -45.50
CA GLN A 183 -3.16 24.33 -45.84
C GLN A 183 -1.90 24.71 -46.62
N ILE A 184 -0.73 24.30 -46.12
CA ILE A 184 0.57 24.61 -46.74
C ILE A 184 0.72 23.96 -48.13
N PRO A 185 0.46 22.65 -48.32
CA PRO A 185 0.48 22.05 -49.67
C PRO A 185 -0.44 22.76 -50.67
N LEU A 186 -1.65 23.13 -50.24
CA LEU A 186 -2.60 23.86 -51.07
C LEU A 186 -2.10 25.27 -51.42
N GLN A 187 -1.48 25.97 -50.46
CA GLN A 187 -0.87 27.28 -50.67
C GLN A 187 0.27 27.21 -51.69
N VAL A 188 1.22 26.31 -51.49
CA VAL A 188 2.38 26.15 -52.37
C VAL A 188 1.95 25.80 -53.79
N ALA A 189 0.94 24.95 -53.95
CA ALA A 189 0.40 24.62 -55.27
C ALA A 189 -0.26 25.83 -55.94
N ALA A 190 -1.05 26.63 -55.21
CA ALA A 190 -1.67 27.84 -55.73
C ALA A 190 -0.62 28.89 -56.16
N GLU A 191 0.36 29.16 -55.30
CA GLU A 191 1.43 30.14 -55.55
C GLU A 191 2.30 29.73 -56.75
N ARG A 192 2.66 28.45 -56.86
CA ARG A 192 3.44 27.93 -57.98
C ARG A 192 2.74 28.11 -59.32
N GLU A 193 1.46 27.73 -59.42
CA GLU A 193 0.72 27.85 -60.69
C GLU A 193 0.37 29.31 -61.01
N MET A 194 0.11 30.14 -60.01
CA MET A 194 -0.04 31.59 -60.22
C MET A 194 1.24 32.21 -60.78
N ALA A 195 2.40 31.82 -60.25
CA ALA A 195 3.69 32.30 -60.75
C ALA A 195 3.91 31.87 -62.21
N ARG A 196 3.66 30.59 -62.55
CA ARG A 196 3.73 30.09 -63.94
C ARG A 196 2.81 30.88 -64.87
N LEU A 197 1.59 31.16 -64.42
CA LEU A 197 0.61 31.91 -65.21
C LEU A 197 1.01 33.38 -65.42
N LEU A 198 1.58 34.03 -64.40
CA LEU A 198 1.97 35.44 -64.47
C LEU A 198 3.31 35.66 -65.19
N ILE A 199 4.25 34.73 -65.05
CA ILE A 199 5.55 34.76 -65.75
C ILE A 199 5.40 34.34 -67.21
N GLY A 200 4.41 33.49 -67.52
CA GLY A 200 4.19 32.95 -68.87
C GLY A 200 5.12 31.77 -69.21
N ASP A 201 5.86 31.24 -68.23
CA ASP A 201 6.71 30.06 -68.39
C ASP A 201 6.10 28.85 -67.65
N PRO A 202 5.56 27.83 -68.36
CA PRO A 202 5.01 26.64 -67.73
C PRO A 202 6.06 25.77 -67.04
N ASN A 203 7.35 25.93 -67.39
CA ASN A 203 8.46 25.17 -66.82
C ASN A 203 9.09 25.87 -65.60
N PHE A 204 8.58 27.03 -65.18
CA PHE A 204 9.04 27.70 -63.98
C PHE A 204 8.95 26.75 -62.77
N SER A 205 10.09 26.53 -62.12
CA SER A 205 10.22 25.64 -60.97
C SER A 205 10.25 26.47 -59.69
N TRP A 206 9.25 26.26 -58.85
CA TRP A 206 9.19 26.81 -57.50
C TRP A 206 8.97 25.65 -56.51
N THR A 207 10.01 25.31 -55.77
CA THR A 207 9.99 24.27 -54.74
C THR A 207 10.19 24.89 -53.37
N VAL A 208 9.23 24.67 -52.47
CA VAL A 208 9.33 25.06 -51.06
C VAL A 208 9.58 23.81 -50.22
N GLY A 209 10.57 23.87 -49.34
CA GLY A 209 10.90 22.82 -48.38
C GLY A 209 10.58 23.27 -46.95
N PHE A 210 9.97 22.39 -46.17
CA PHE A 210 9.68 22.60 -44.76
C PHE A 210 10.55 21.65 -43.94
N LYS A 211 11.13 22.15 -42.86
CA LYS A 211 11.93 21.34 -41.94
C LYS A 211 11.54 21.73 -40.53
N GLU A 212 11.24 20.74 -39.70
CA GLU A 212 10.98 20.95 -38.28
C GLU A 212 12.26 21.49 -37.61
N PHE A 213 12.13 22.11 -36.42
CA PHE A 213 13.32 22.44 -35.65
C PHE A 213 13.92 21.16 -35.05
N ALA A 214 15.26 21.12 -34.95
CA ALA A 214 15.90 20.13 -34.11
C ALA A 214 15.39 20.31 -32.67
N HIS A 215 14.88 19.23 -32.07
CA HIS A 215 14.27 19.30 -30.76
C HIS A 215 14.62 18.07 -29.91
N PRO A 216 14.75 18.23 -28.59
CA PRO A 216 14.85 17.10 -27.68
C PRO A 216 13.49 16.40 -27.55
N ALA A 217 13.52 15.16 -27.07
CA ALA A 217 12.34 14.42 -26.67
C ALA A 217 11.65 15.19 -25.54
N THR A 218 10.37 15.48 -25.73
CA THR A 218 9.51 15.96 -24.64
C THR A 218 9.30 14.85 -23.62
N GLU A 219 9.15 15.22 -22.35
CA GLU A 219 8.87 14.27 -21.28
C GLU A 219 7.67 13.40 -21.65
N THR A 220 7.90 12.10 -21.78
CA THR A 220 6.82 11.15 -22.05
C THR A 220 5.94 10.99 -20.82
N PHE A 221 4.71 10.52 -21.01
CA PHE A 221 3.96 9.90 -19.94
C PHE A 221 4.82 8.77 -19.34
N SER A 222 5.46 9.01 -18.19
CA SER A 222 6.18 7.96 -17.48
C SER A 222 5.17 6.99 -16.90
N THR A 223 5.02 5.84 -17.57
CA THR A 223 4.12 4.77 -17.14
C THR A 223 4.38 4.38 -15.69
N ILE A 224 5.65 4.39 -15.28
CA ILE A 224 6.05 4.05 -13.91
C ILE A 224 5.71 5.18 -12.93
N ALA A 225 5.90 6.45 -13.29
CA ALA A 225 5.57 7.56 -12.39
C ALA A 225 4.05 7.67 -12.12
N GLN A 226 3.22 7.32 -13.10
CA GLN A 226 1.76 7.46 -12.99
C GLN A 226 1.04 6.17 -12.58
N ALA A 227 1.36 5.03 -13.20
CA ALA A 227 0.72 3.76 -12.88
C ALA A 227 1.50 2.95 -11.82
N GLY A 228 2.81 3.18 -11.71
CA GLY A 228 3.68 2.46 -10.77
C GLY A 228 3.23 2.55 -9.31
N PRO A 229 2.90 3.73 -8.74
CA PRO A 229 2.47 3.83 -7.34
C PRO A 229 1.35 2.85 -6.97
N THR A 230 0.32 2.74 -7.82
CA THR A 230 -0.81 1.82 -7.61
C THR A 230 -0.40 0.36 -7.68
N PHE A 231 0.38 -0.02 -8.71
CA PHE A 231 0.79 -1.41 -8.89
C PHE A 231 1.81 -1.87 -7.85
N PHE A 232 2.74 -1.00 -7.46
CA PHE A 232 3.70 -1.30 -6.38
C PHE A 232 3.03 -1.31 -5.01
N LEU A 233 2.00 -0.48 -4.78
CA LEU A 233 1.14 -0.62 -3.60
C LEU A 233 0.44 -1.99 -3.61
N ALA A 234 -0.13 -2.40 -4.74
CA ALA A 234 -0.79 -3.71 -4.85
C ALA A 234 0.17 -4.87 -4.55
N ILE A 235 1.43 -4.80 -5.00
CA ILE A 235 2.49 -5.78 -4.66
C ILE A 235 2.69 -5.83 -3.14
N ALA A 236 2.88 -4.68 -2.49
CA ALA A 236 3.07 -4.62 -1.03
C ALA A 236 1.84 -5.12 -0.24
N MET A 237 0.63 -5.00 -0.81
CA MET A 237 -0.60 -5.42 -0.14
C MET A 237 -0.72 -6.93 0.07
N PHE A 238 -0.08 -7.77 -0.76
CA PHE A 238 -0.08 -9.22 -0.52
C PHE A 238 0.59 -9.56 0.81
N GLY A 239 1.78 -9.01 1.07
CA GLY A 239 2.48 -9.19 2.34
C GLY A 239 1.66 -8.63 3.51
N PHE A 240 1.16 -7.41 3.37
CA PHE A 240 0.34 -6.74 4.38
C PHE A 240 -0.90 -7.55 4.79
N VAL A 241 -1.70 -8.01 3.82
CA VAL A 241 -2.95 -8.74 4.09
C VAL A 241 -2.68 -10.12 4.70
N PHE A 242 -1.72 -10.86 4.14
CA PHE A 242 -1.39 -12.19 4.69
C PHE A 242 -0.86 -12.11 6.12
N GLN A 243 -0.08 -11.08 6.43
CA GLN A 243 0.42 -10.86 7.78
C GLN A 243 -0.72 -10.56 8.76
N ILE A 244 -1.64 -9.64 8.42
CA ILE A 244 -2.81 -9.37 9.28
C ILE A 244 -3.62 -10.64 9.46
N SER A 245 -3.90 -11.38 8.39
CA SER A 245 -4.65 -12.63 8.46
C SER A 245 -3.98 -13.66 9.36
N ALA A 246 -2.65 -13.81 9.30
CA ALA A 246 -1.92 -14.75 10.13
C ALA A 246 -1.92 -14.34 11.60
N LEU A 247 -1.66 -13.07 11.91
CA LEU A 247 -1.66 -12.54 13.27
C LEU A 247 -3.05 -12.64 13.92
N VAL A 248 -4.09 -12.25 13.18
CA VAL A 248 -5.46 -12.33 13.66
C VAL A 248 -5.90 -13.78 13.81
N ALA A 249 -5.47 -14.70 12.94
CA ALA A 249 -5.74 -16.13 13.12
C ALA A 249 -5.06 -16.69 14.39
N GLU A 250 -3.82 -16.30 14.68
CA GLU A 250 -3.16 -16.70 15.93
C GLU A 250 -3.87 -16.14 17.17
N LYS A 251 -4.37 -14.91 17.09
CA LYS A 251 -5.16 -14.25 18.14
C LYS A 251 -6.52 -14.90 18.35
N GLU A 252 -7.24 -15.20 17.26
CA GLU A 252 -8.56 -15.84 17.26
C GLU A 252 -8.48 -17.23 17.88
N LEU A 253 -7.45 -18.01 17.54
CA LEU A 253 -7.19 -19.34 18.10
C LEU A 253 -6.55 -19.31 19.51
N LYS A 254 -6.28 -18.12 20.06
CA LYS A 254 -5.63 -17.90 21.37
C LYS A 254 -4.27 -18.58 21.51
N LEU A 255 -3.57 -18.80 20.40
CA LEU A 255 -2.34 -19.59 20.38
C LEU A 255 -1.19 -18.87 21.10
N ARG A 256 -1.10 -17.55 20.95
CA ARG A 256 -0.14 -16.74 21.70
C ARG A 256 -0.34 -16.85 23.21
N GLN A 257 -1.58 -16.89 23.66
CA GLN A 257 -1.91 -17.04 25.07
C GLN A 257 -1.52 -18.42 25.60
N ALA A 258 -1.82 -19.48 24.85
CA ALA A 258 -1.41 -20.84 25.20
C ALA A 258 0.13 -20.94 25.33
N MET A 259 0.88 -20.32 24.41
CA MET A 259 2.34 -20.27 24.50
C MET A 259 2.84 -19.46 25.71
N SER A 260 2.18 -18.33 26.03
CA SER A 260 2.50 -17.52 27.21
C SER A 260 2.27 -18.31 28.51
N THR A 261 1.19 -19.09 28.60
CA THR A 261 0.93 -19.98 29.76
C THR A 261 1.95 -21.10 29.91
N MET A 262 2.60 -21.51 28.81
CA MET A 262 3.71 -22.48 28.81
C MET A 262 5.06 -21.84 29.15
N GLY A 263 5.10 -20.53 29.49
CA GLY A 263 6.33 -19.84 29.88
C GLY A 263 7.15 -19.29 28.71
N LEU A 264 6.54 -19.06 27.54
CA LEU A 264 7.20 -18.37 26.42
C LEU A 264 7.43 -16.87 26.74
N TYR A 265 8.64 -16.37 26.47
CA TYR A 265 8.90 -14.93 26.52
C TYR A 265 8.20 -14.21 25.35
N GLU A 266 7.42 -13.18 25.68
CA GLU A 266 6.74 -12.33 24.67
C GLU A 266 7.73 -11.67 23.71
N SER A 267 8.92 -11.30 24.18
CA SER A 267 9.99 -10.73 23.35
C SER A 267 10.50 -11.72 22.30
N ALA A 268 10.64 -13.00 22.64
CA ALA A 268 11.04 -14.04 21.69
C ALA A 268 9.98 -14.24 20.59
N TYR A 269 8.69 -14.13 20.95
CA TYR A 269 7.58 -14.17 19.98
C TYR A 269 7.67 -13.03 18.97
N TRP A 270 7.70 -11.78 19.44
CA TRP A 270 7.75 -10.60 18.56
C TRP A 270 9.00 -10.58 17.69
N LEU A 271 10.17 -10.91 18.25
CA LEU A 271 11.41 -11.00 17.48
C LEU A 271 11.35 -12.09 16.41
N SER A 272 10.77 -13.26 16.71
CA SER A 272 10.65 -14.35 15.72
C SER A 272 9.75 -13.98 14.55
N TRP A 273 8.64 -13.28 14.81
CA TRP A 273 7.73 -12.76 13.79
C TRP A 273 8.40 -11.67 12.96
N PHE A 274 8.97 -10.67 13.63
CA PHE A 274 9.62 -9.55 12.96
C PHE A 274 10.78 -10.01 12.07
N THR A 275 11.66 -10.88 12.56
CA THR A 275 12.81 -11.36 11.78
C THR A 275 12.39 -12.20 10.57
N TRP A 276 11.37 -13.04 10.69
CA TRP A 276 10.88 -13.84 9.57
C TRP A 276 10.21 -12.97 8.49
N GLU A 277 9.36 -12.03 8.90
CA GLU A 277 8.68 -11.13 7.98
C GLU A 277 9.62 -10.11 7.33
N ALA A 278 10.62 -9.62 8.07
CA ALA A 278 11.67 -8.77 7.51
C ALA A 278 12.50 -9.51 6.45
N PHE A 279 12.76 -10.81 6.65
CA PHE A 279 13.42 -11.65 5.64
C PHE A 279 12.57 -11.80 4.37
N LEU A 280 11.27 -12.12 4.50
CA LEU A 280 10.37 -12.21 3.34
C LEU A 280 10.23 -10.87 2.60
N THR A 281 10.14 -9.77 3.34
CA THR A 281 10.10 -8.41 2.80
C THR A 281 11.39 -8.05 2.04
N THR A 282 12.55 -8.46 2.57
CA THR A 282 13.84 -8.27 1.89
C THR A 282 13.86 -8.97 0.54
N LEU A 283 13.40 -10.23 0.47
CA LEU A 283 13.31 -10.99 -0.77
C LEU A 283 12.31 -10.37 -1.76
N SER A 284 11.14 -9.95 -1.26
CA SER A 284 10.09 -9.30 -2.06
C SER A 284 10.57 -7.99 -2.69
N ALA A 285 11.26 -7.13 -1.91
CA ALA A 285 11.85 -5.89 -2.41
C ALA A 285 12.94 -6.17 -3.45
N LEU A 286 13.81 -7.15 -3.20
CA LEU A 286 14.84 -7.58 -4.15
C LEU A 286 14.22 -8.05 -5.48
N PHE A 287 13.21 -8.92 -5.43
CA PHE A 287 12.52 -9.41 -6.63
C PHE A 287 11.79 -8.31 -7.38
N THR A 288 11.21 -7.32 -6.68
CA THR A 288 10.57 -6.17 -7.32
C THR A 288 11.57 -5.39 -8.18
N VAL A 289 12.78 -5.13 -7.66
CA VAL A 289 13.84 -4.43 -8.41
C VAL A 289 14.40 -5.31 -9.53
N LEU A 290 14.67 -6.60 -9.27
CA LEU A 290 15.23 -7.51 -10.27
C LEU A 290 14.27 -7.76 -11.44
N PHE A 291 12.97 -7.94 -11.19
CA PHE A 291 11.99 -8.07 -12.26
C PHE A 291 11.83 -6.76 -13.03
N GLY A 292 11.90 -5.60 -12.37
CA GLY A 292 11.95 -4.29 -13.03
C GLY A 292 13.12 -4.17 -14.01
N MET A 293 14.31 -4.62 -13.61
CA MET A 293 15.50 -4.68 -14.46
C MET A 293 15.36 -5.71 -15.58
N MET A 294 14.74 -6.87 -15.31
CA MET A 294 14.51 -7.92 -16.30
C MET A 294 13.65 -7.43 -17.48
N PHE A 295 12.64 -6.58 -17.22
CA PHE A 295 11.80 -5.97 -18.25
C PHE A 295 12.42 -4.71 -18.90
N GLN A 296 13.65 -4.34 -18.54
CA GLN A 296 14.43 -3.25 -19.15
C GLN A 296 13.75 -1.86 -19.06
N PHE A 297 13.19 -1.55 -17.91
CA PHE A 297 12.64 -0.21 -17.67
C PHE A 297 13.74 0.80 -17.33
N ASP A 298 13.73 1.95 -18.00
CA ASP A 298 14.68 3.05 -17.78
C ASP A 298 14.73 3.49 -16.30
N PHE A 299 13.58 3.51 -15.63
CA PHE A 299 13.46 3.75 -14.19
C PHE A 299 14.34 2.83 -13.32
N PHE A 300 14.42 1.54 -13.65
CA PHE A 300 15.19 0.56 -12.87
C PHE A 300 16.65 0.47 -13.31
N LEU A 301 16.95 0.82 -14.56
CA LEU A 301 18.30 0.74 -15.13
C LEU A 301 19.15 1.97 -14.83
N HIS A 302 18.57 3.18 -14.87
CA HIS A 302 19.31 4.43 -14.70
C HIS A 302 19.38 4.88 -13.24
N ASN A 303 18.37 4.59 -12.41
CA ASN A 303 18.44 4.89 -10.98
C ASN A 303 19.36 3.89 -10.27
N ASN A 304 20.10 4.37 -9.26
CA ASN A 304 20.97 3.50 -8.46
C ASN A 304 20.18 2.36 -7.77
N PHE A 305 20.68 1.12 -7.92
CA PHE A 305 20.07 -0.08 -7.31
C PHE A 305 19.83 0.07 -5.81
N GLY A 306 20.78 0.64 -5.06
CA GLY A 306 20.67 0.82 -3.62
C GLY A 306 19.53 1.74 -3.22
N ILE A 307 19.28 2.81 -4.00
CA ILE A 307 18.16 3.74 -3.77
C ILE A 307 16.83 3.01 -3.95
N LEU A 308 16.68 2.28 -5.07
CA LEU A 308 15.45 1.55 -5.37
C LEU A 308 15.21 0.45 -4.33
N PHE A 309 16.22 -0.37 -4.05
CA PHE A 309 16.13 -1.45 -3.07
C PHE A 309 15.72 -0.92 -1.69
N LEU A 310 16.38 0.12 -1.19
CA LEU A 310 16.04 0.71 0.11
C LEU A 310 14.63 1.31 0.11
N LEU A 311 14.21 1.97 -0.96
CA LEU A 311 12.87 2.54 -1.05
C LEU A 311 11.79 1.46 -0.94
N PHE A 312 11.87 0.42 -1.77
CA PHE A 312 10.92 -0.69 -1.73
C PHE A 312 10.98 -1.46 -0.41
N PHE A 313 12.18 -1.72 0.11
CA PHE A 313 12.39 -2.42 1.37
C PHE A 313 11.80 -1.64 2.56
N LEU A 314 12.16 -0.36 2.72
CA LEU A 314 11.67 0.47 3.82
C LEU A 314 10.16 0.69 3.73
N PHE A 315 9.61 0.87 2.53
CA PHE A 315 8.16 0.98 2.34
C PHE A 315 7.43 -0.30 2.77
N GLN A 316 7.86 -1.47 2.30
CA GLN A 316 7.25 -2.74 2.68
C GLN A 316 7.41 -3.04 4.18
N LEU A 317 8.58 -2.72 4.76
CA LEU A 317 8.83 -2.86 6.20
C LEU A 317 7.93 -1.93 7.03
N ASN A 318 7.69 -0.71 6.56
CA ASN A 318 6.77 0.22 7.20
C ASN A 318 5.32 -0.29 7.15
N MET A 319 4.89 -0.80 5.99
CA MET A 319 3.59 -1.46 5.85
C MET A 319 3.45 -2.66 6.80
N LEU A 320 4.52 -3.40 7.06
CA LEU A 320 4.54 -4.51 8.02
C LEU A 320 4.21 -4.05 9.46
N SER A 321 4.81 -2.95 9.91
CA SER A 321 4.51 -2.35 11.22
C SER A 321 3.10 -1.78 11.29
N PHE A 322 2.65 -1.17 10.20
CA PHE A 322 1.27 -0.72 10.08
C PHE A 322 0.27 -1.90 10.18
N ALA A 323 0.58 -3.04 9.58
CA ALA A 323 -0.21 -4.27 9.69
C ALA A 323 -0.29 -4.79 11.13
N PHE A 324 0.83 -4.80 11.87
CA PHE A 324 0.82 -5.15 13.28
C PHE A 324 -0.13 -4.25 14.08
N MET A 325 -0.09 -2.94 13.85
CA MET A 325 -0.97 -1.98 14.53
C MET A 325 -2.45 -2.22 14.16
N ILE A 326 -2.78 -2.39 12.89
CA ILE A 326 -4.16 -2.65 12.47
C ILE A 326 -4.68 -4.00 13.02
N SER A 327 -3.82 -5.02 13.11
CA SER A 327 -4.19 -6.34 13.63
C SER A 327 -4.71 -6.29 15.08
N THR A 328 -4.33 -5.28 15.88
CA THR A 328 -4.84 -5.15 17.26
C THR A 328 -6.34 -4.84 17.29
N PHE A 329 -6.86 -4.14 16.27
CA PHE A 329 -8.27 -3.76 16.15
C PHE A 329 -9.13 -4.82 15.44
N VAL A 330 -8.52 -5.78 14.76
CA VAL A 330 -9.24 -6.86 14.08
C VAL A 330 -9.38 -8.05 15.04
N ALA A 331 -10.62 -8.53 15.19
CA ALA A 331 -10.95 -9.64 16.08
C ALA A 331 -11.10 -10.99 15.36
N LYS A 332 -11.48 -10.99 14.08
CA LYS A 332 -11.75 -12.19 13.28
C LYS A 332 -10.84 -12.23 12.05
N ALA A 333 -10.22 -13.37 11.77
CA ALA A 333 -9.29 -13.51 10.65
C ALA A 333 -9.99 -13.30 9.29
N ALA A 334 -11.27 -13.67 9.20
CA ALA A 334 -12.10 -13.46 8.01
C ALA A 334 -12.28 -11.97 7.64
N SER A 335 -12.15 -11.04 8.60
CA SER A 335 -12.28 -9.61 8.37
C SER A 335 -10.96 -8.94 7.92
N ALA A 336 -9.83 -9.64 8.04
CA ALA A 336 -8.52 -9.10 7.69
C ALA A 336 -8.40 -8.72 6.21
N THR A 337 -8.98 -9.52 5.33
CA THR A 337 -9.00 -9.24 3.88
C THR A 337 -9.80 -7.99 3.57
N THR A 338 -11.00 -7.84 4.15
CA THR A 338 -11.84 -6.65 3.98
C THR A 338 -11.13 -5.37 4.43
N VAL A 339 -10.45 -5.42 5.58
CA VAL A 339 -9.66 -4.30 6.09
C VAL A 339 -8.49 -3.99 5.16
N GLY A 340 -7.80 -5.02 4.67
CA GLY A 340 -6.77 -4.89 3.64
C GLY A 340 -7.25 -4.19 2.37
N PHE A 341 -8.40 -4.60 1.83
CA PHE A 341 -9.00 -3.96 0.67
C PHE A 341 -9.39 -2.51 0.93
N ALA A 342 -9.93 -2.19 2.10
CA ALA A 342 -10.25 -0.80 2.46
C ALA A 342 -9.00 0.08 2.50
N ILE A 343 -7.91 -0.43 3.10
CA ILE A 343 -6.62 0.27 3.15
C ILE A 343 -6.02 0.42 1.75
N PHE A 344 -6.16 -0.59 0.88
CA PHE A 344 -5.73 -0.49 -0.52
C PHE A 344 -6.50 0.59 -1.28
N ILE A 345 -7.82 0.67 -1.13
CA ILE A 345 -8.64 1.71 -1.79
C ILE A 345 -8.26 3.11 -1.29
N ILE A 346 -8.11 3.28 0.03
CA ILE A 346 -7.66 4.55 0.62
C ILE A 346 -6.26 4.90 0.11
N GLY A 347 -5.34 3.93 0.10
CA GLY A 347 -4.00 4.04 -0.48
C GLY A 347 -4.02 4.48 -1.94
N PHE A 348 -4.83 3.84 -2.76
CA PHE A 348 -4.97 4.20 -4.17
C PHE A 348 -5.44 5.65 -4.35
N LEU A 349 -6.51 6.05 -3.65
CA LEU A 349 -7.07 7.40 -3.76
C LEU A 349 -6.09 8.48 -3.29
N THR A 350 -5.40 8.25 -2.17
CA THR A 350 -4.44 9.20 -1.58
C THR A 350 -3.15 9.30 -2.40
N GLN A 351 -2.67 8.19 -2.98
CA GLN A 351 -1.55 8.20 -3.92
C GLN A 351 -1.87 8.94 -5.22
N LEU A 352 -3.10 8.84 -5.73
CA LEU A 352 -3.52 9.64 -6.89
C LEU A 352 -3.45 11.13 -6.56
N VAL A 353 -4.01 11.55 -5.42
CA VAL A 353 -3.94 12.94 -4.95
C VAL A 353 -2.48 13.40 -4.80
N THR A 354 -1.60 12.52 -4.31
CA THR A 354 -0.16 12.79 -4.20
C THR A 354 0.51 12.98 -5.56
N THR A 355 0.14 12.16 -6.54
CA THR A 355 0.68 12.24 -7.90
C THR A 355 0.24 13.53 -8.61
N PHE A 356 -0.94 14.06 -8.27
CA PHE A 356 -1.43 15.36 -8.75
C PHE A 356 -0.82 16.58 -8.03
N GLY A 357 0.09 16.39 -7.08
CA GLY A 357 0.92 17.47 -6.52
C GLY A 357 0.58 17.91 -5.10
N PHE A 358 -0.46 17.38 -4.46
CA PHE A 358 -0.78 17.67 -3.06
C PHE A 358 -0.05 16.70 -2.10
N PRO A 359 0.46 17.09 -0.92
CA PRO A 359 0.70 18.42 -0.39
C PRO A 359 2.18 18.86 -0.52
N TYR A 360 2.98 18.17 -1.34
CA TYR A 360 4.44 18.37 -1.43
C TYR A 360 4.85 19.51 -2.37
N SER A 361 4.12 20.64 -2.33
CA SER A 361 4.50 21.91 -2.95
C SER A 361 4.68 22.98 -1.88
N SER A 362 5.43 24.05 -2.20
CA SER A 362 5.70 25.20 -1.32
C SER A 362 4.42 25.88 -0.80
N ASP A 363 3.30 25.77 -1.53
CA ASP A 363 1.99 26.36 -1.19
C ASP A 363 1.34 25.81 0.09
N TYR A 364 1.62 24.55 0.44
CA TYR A 364 0.95 23.88 1.56
C TYR A 364 1.71 24.03 2.89
N LYS A 365 0.98 24.23 3.98
CA LYS A 365 1.59 24.30 5.32
C LYS A 365 2.27 22.98 5.71
N LYS A 366 3.38 23.08 6.45
CA LYS A 366 4.14 21.92 6.97
C LYS A 366 3.28 20.90 7.73
N LEU A 367 2.22 21.35 8.42
CA LEU A 367 1.29 20.47 9.13
C LEU A 367 0.60 19.48 8.19
N TYR A 368 0.06 19.94 7.05
CA TYR A 368 -0.61 19.06 6.08
C TYR A 368 0.37 18.06 5.50
N ARG A 369 1.59 18.49 5.16
CA ARG A 369 2.66 17.61 4.68
C ARG A 369 3.01 16.52 5.70
N THR A 370 3.11 16.90 6.98
CA THR A 370 3.45 16.00 8.08
C THR A 370 2.34 14.96 8.31
N LEU A 371 1.08 15.39 8.36
CA LEU A 371 -0.06 14.49 8.55
C LEU A 371 -0.23 13.52 7.38
N TRP A 372 -0.06 14.01 6.15
CA TRP A 372 -0.11 13.20 4.94
C TRP A 372 1.03 12.18 4.90
N SER A 373 2.23 12.58 5.33
CA SER A 373 3.41 11.70 5.40
C SER A 373 3.30 10.59 6.45
N LEU A 374 2.34 10.64 7.38
CA LEU A 374 2.13 9.53 8.32
C LEU A 374 1.62 8.27 7.61
N PHE A 375 0.92 8.42 6.48
CA PHE A 375 0.41 7.29 5.72
C PHE A 375 1.47 6.79 4.73
N PRO A 376 2.02 5.56 4.90
CA PRO A 376 3.18 5.11 4.13
C PRO A 376 3.02 5.12 2.60
N PRO A 377 1.84 4.79 2.02
CA PRO A 377 1.64 4.82 0.57
C PRO A 377 1.90 6.18 -0.08
N ASP A 378 1.62 7.28 0.61
CA ASP A 378 1.73 8.63 0.06
C ASP A 378 3.19 9.08 -0.09
N LEU A 379 4.01 8.84 0.93
CA LEU A 379 5.46 9.07 0.86
C LEU A 379 6.10 8.25 -0.26
N PHE A 380 5.67 6.99 -0.40
CA PHE A 380 6.16 6.10 -1.43
C PHE A 380 5.78 6.58 -2.83
N ALA A 381 4.55 7.09 -3.03
CA ALA A 381 4.15 7.69 -4.30
C ALA A 381 4.98 8.94 -4.66
N LYS A 382 5.26 9.83 -3.69
CA LYS A 382 6.13 10.99 -3.94
C LYS A 382 7.56 10.55 -4.32
N ALA A 383 8.11 9.52 -3.68
CA ALA A 383 9.43 8.99 -4.02
C ALA A 383 9.48 8.42 -5.45
N LEU A 384 8.47 7.65 -5.84
CA LEU A 384 8.35 7.11 -7.20
C LEU A 384 8.20 8.23 -8.24
N ASN A 385 7.47 9.31 -7.90
CA ASN A 385 7.33 10.46 -8.78
C ASN A 385 8.67 11.19 -9.00
N ILE A 386 9.44 11.44 -7.93
CA ILE A 386 10.77 12.06 -8.03
C ILE A 386 11.71 11.19 -8.88
N LEU A 387 11.82 9.90 -8.58
CA LEU A 387 12.71 8.98 -9.29
C LEU A 387 12.24 8.70 -10.73
N GLY A 388 10.93 8.76 -10.98
CA GLY A 388 10.33 8.61 -12.30
C GLY A 388 10.55 9.81 -13.20
N LYS A 389 10.50 11.03 -12.64
CA LYS A 389 10.87 12.27 -13.35
C LYS A 389 12.35 12.33 -13.66
N ALA A 390 13.20 11.82 -12.77
CA ALA A 390 14.65 11.71 -13.00
C ALA A 390 15.04 10.75 -14.14
N THR A 391 14.08 9.99 -14.68
CA THR A 391 14.27 9.08 -15.83
C THR A 391 13.16 9.31 -16.87
N ALA A 392 12.67 10.54 -17.01
CA ALA A 392 11.56 10.86 -17.90
C ALA A 392 11.97 10.79 -19.38
N THR A 393 13.23 11.10 -19.67
CA THR A 393 13.81 11.02 -21.02
C THR A 393 14.88 9.93 -21.10
N PRO A 394 15.13 9.34 -22.29
CA PRO A 394 16.14 8.29 -22.46
C PRO A 394 17.59 8.72 -22.18
N GLU A 395 17.89 10.03 -22.25
CA GLU A 395 19.23 10.58 -21.99
C GLU A 395 19.46 10.92 -20.51
N ASP A 396 18.39 10.89 -19.69
CA ASP A 396 18.51 11.16 -18.28
C ASP A 396 19.31 10.04 -17.59
N LYS A 397 20.40 10.44 -16.93
CA LYS A 397 21.31 9.52 -16.22
C LYS A 397 20.68 8.89 -14.98
N GLY A 398 19.45 9.24 -14.63
CA GLY A 398 18.80 8.81 -13.40
C GLY A 398 19.45 9.40 -12.16
N PHE A 399 19.01 8.89 -11.02
CA PHE A 399 19.40 9.41 -9.72
C PHE A 399 20.55 8.60 -9.10
N SER A 400 21.66 9.26 -8.77
CA SER A 400 22.83 8.63 -8.15
C SER A 400 22.75 8.62 -6.62
N TRP A 401 23.50 7.72 -5.97
CA TRP A 401 23.49 7.59 -4.50
C TRP A 401 23.88 8.88 -3.77
N ASN A 402 24.81 9.66 -4.32
CA ASN A 402 25.32 10.88 -3.69
C ASN A 402 24.30 12.01 -3.71
N GLN A 403 23.43 12.05 -4.72
CA GLN A 403 22.45 13.11 -4.91
C GLN A 403 21.21 12.98 -4.00
N ARG A 404 21.08 11.90 -3.19
CA ARG A 404 19.82 11.56 -2.48
C ARG A 404 19.35 12.59 -1.46
N GLY A 405 20.29 13.37 -0.93
CA GLY A 405 20.01 14.47 0.00
C GLY A 405 19.89 15.82 -0.68
N GLU A 406 20.03 15.88 -2.01
CA GLU A 406 19.91 17.11 -2.79
C GLU A 406 18.53 17.18 -3.43
N CYS A 407 18.02 18.40 -3.57
CA CYS A 407 16.79 18.64 -4.30
C CYS A 407 17.02 18.43 -5.81
N PRO A 408 16.12 17.76 -6.52
CA PRO A 408 16.28 17.53 -7.95
C PRO A 408 16.33 18.84 -8.72
N SER A 409 17.26 18.96 -9.68
CA SER A 409 17.44 20.18 -10.48
C SER A 409 16.23 20.55 -11.34
N PHE A 410 15.36 19.57 -11.64
CA PHE A 410 14.12 19.76 -12.40
C PHE A 410 12.92 20.21 -11.55
N GLU A 411 13.05 20.29 -10.22
CA GLU A 411 11.96 20.67 -9.31
C GLU A 411 12.33 21.96 -8.56
N THR A 412 11.83 23.10 -9.06
CA THR A 412 12.11 24.44 -8.49
C THR A 412 11.56 24.61 -7.07
N ASP A 413 10.45 23.94 -6.75
CA ASP A 413 9.77 23.96 -5.44
C ASP A 413 10.00 22.64 -4.66
N CYS A 414 11.24 22.16 -4.63
CA CYS A 414 11.56 20.96 -3.88
C CYS A 414 11.41 21.18 -2.36
N VAL A 415 10.50 20.40 -1.76
CA VAL A 415 10.16 20.46 -0.34
C VAL A 415 10.69 19.24 0.44
N ILE A 416 10.92 18.12 -0.25
CA ILE A 416 11.28 16.84 0.36
C ILE A 416 12.26 16.09 -0.53
N THR A 417 13.35 15.60 0.05
CA THR A 417 14.38 14.81 -0.64
C THR A 417 14.14 13.31 -0.45
N ILE A 418 14.84 12.47 -1.22
CA ILE A 418 14.78 11.00 -1.05
C ILE A 418 15.30 10.59 0.35
N ASP A 419 16.34 11.25 0.84
CA ASP A 419 16.87 11.02 2.19
C ASP A 419 15.84 11.36 3.29
N ASP A 420 15.08 12.44 3.11
CA ASP A 420 13.98 12.79 4.03
C ASP A 420 12.86 11.75 4.00
N ILE A 421 12.55 11.20 2.82
CA ILE A 421 11.57 10.11 2.69
C ILE A 421 12.06 8.87 3.44
N TYR A 422 13.33 8.50 3.35
CA TYR A 422 13.88 7.38 4.13
C TYR A 422 13.78 7.62 5.64
N LYS A 423 14.14 8.82 6.11
CA LYS A 423 13.99 9.19 7.53
C LYS A 423 12.54 9.08 7.97
N TRP A 424 11.60 9.53 7.14
CA TRP A 424 10.17 9.43 7.42
C TRP A 424 9.68 7.97 7.47
N LEU A 425 10.07 7.13 6.50
CA LEU A 425 9.68 5.71 6.48
C LEU A 425 10.24 4.95 7.70
N ILE A 426 11.48 5.23 8.10
CA ILE A 426 12.08 4.64 9.30
C ILE A 426 11.37 5.14 10.57
N SER A 427 11.11 6.44 10.67
CA SER A 427 10.46 7.04 11.85
C SER A 427 9.03 6.54 12.02
N THR A 428 8.27 6.47 10.94
CA THR A 428 6.89 5.96 10.95
C THR A 428 6.84 4.45 11.19
N PHE A 429 7.82 3.68 10.70
CA PHE A 429 7.98 2.27 11.05
C PHE A 429 8.05 2.06 12.58
N PHE A 430 8.91 2.81 13.28
CA PHE A 430 9.01 2.71 14.74
C PHE A 430 7.74 3.20 15.45
N LEU A 431 7.14 4.28 14.96
CA LEU A 431 5.88 4.81 15.49
C LEU A 431 4.76 3.76 15.43
N TRP A 432 4.54 3.13 14.27
CA TRP A 432 3.52 2.10 14.11
C TRP A 432 3.82 0.86 14.95
N PHE A 433 5.09 0.46 15.05
CA PHE A 433 5.51 -0.67 15.87
C PHE A 433 5.25 -0.43 17.38
N VAL A 434 5.62 0.75 17.89
CA VAL A 434 5.35 1.12 19.29
C VAL A 434 3.86 1.21 19.55
N LEU A 435 3.09 1.80 18.63
CA LEU A 435 1.63 1.84 18.73
C LEU A 435 1.01 0.44 18.70
N ALA A 436 1.54 -0.50 17.91
CA ALA A 436 1.09 -1.88 17.90
C ALA A 436 1.28 -2.55 19.27
N ILE A 437 2.47 -2.42 19.88
CA ILE A 437 2.74 -2.94 21.23
C ILE A 437 1.84 -2.26 22.27
N TYR A 438 1.63 -0.96 22.14
CA TYR A 438 0.78 -0.18 23.05
C TYR A 438 -0.68 -0.66 23.01
N PHE A 439 -1.27 -0.74 21.81
CA PHE A 439 -2.66 -1.16 21.66
C PHE A 439 -2.89 -2.65 21.98
N ASP A 440 -1.92 -3.52 21.69
CA ASP A 440 -1.98 -4.95 22.04
C ASP A 440 -2.07 -5.19 23.56
N ASN A 441 -1.47 -4.30 24.37
CA ASN A 441 -1.52 -4.42 25.84
C ASN A 441 -2.75 -3.73 26.47
N ILE A 442 -3.30 -2.70 25.83
CA ILE A 442 -4.38 -1.86 26.38
C ILE A 442 -5.76 -2.36 25.98
N LEU A 443 -5.91 -2.84 24.74
CA LEU A 443 -7.17 -3.41 24.30
C LEU A 443 -7.39 -4.72 25.07
N PRO A 444 -8.61 -4.95 25.60
CA PRO A 444 -8.87 -6.15 26.36
C PRO A 444 -8.64 -7.37 25.47
N ASN A 445 -7.76 -8.27 25.94
CA ASN A 445 -7.62 -9.59 25.33
C ASN A 445 -8.96 -10.33 25.40
N VAL A 446 -9.11 -11.45 24.67
CA VAL A 446 -10.37 -12.23 24.58
C VAL A 446 -10.95 -12.66 25.96
N ASN A 447 -10.15 -12.58 27.03
CA ASN A 447 -10.55 -12.86 28.42
C ASN A 447 -10.81 -11.59 29.27
N GLY A 448 -10.83 -10.39 28.70
CA GLY A 448 -11.22 -9.14 29.35
C GLY A 448 -10.16 -8.46 30.23
N VAL A 449 -8.97 -9.04 30.39
CA VAL A 449 -7.91 -8.50 31.26
C VAL A 449 -7.11 -7.41 30.51
N ARG A 450 -7.09 -6.19 31.07
CA ARG A 450 -6.25 -5.07 30.58
C ARG A 450 -4.96 -4.97 31.39
N LYS A 451 -3.82 -4.76 30.72
CA LYS A 451 -2.54 -4.47 31.40
C LYS A 451 -2.38 -2.95 31.61
N SER A 452 -1.51 -2.55 32.55
CA SER A 452 -1.25 -1.13 32.83
C SER A 452 -0.75 -0.38 31.60
N VAL A 453 -1.10 0.90 31.48
CA VAL A 453 -0.79 1.78 30.32
C VAL A 453 0.72 1.86 30.02
N PHE A 454 1.57 1.75 31.04
CA PHE A 454 3.03 1.81 30.90
C PHE A 454 3.72 0.44 31.01
N TYR A 455 2.97 -0.65 30.95
CA TYR A 455 3.51 -2.00 31.16
C TYR A 455 4.61 -2.37 30.16
N PHE A 456 4.53 -1.89 28.91
CA PHE A 456 5.53 -2.16 27.87
C PHE A 456 6.89 -1.48 28.13
N LEU A 457 6.96 -0.43 28.97
CA LEU A 457 8.19 0.24 29.35
C LEU A 457 8.87 -0.42 30.55
N MET A 458 8.19 -1.32 31.25
CA MET A 458 8.76 -1.96 32.43
C MET A 458 9.77 -3.04 32.03
N PRO A 459 10.92 -3.14 32.72
CA PRO A 459 11.91 -4.19 32.49
C PRO A 459 11.32 -5.61 32.57
N SER A 460 10.26 -5.80 33.35
CA SER A 460 9.56 -7.08 33.49
C SER A 460 8.88 -7.57 32.21
N TYR A 461 8.48 -6.67 31.31
CA TYR A 461 7.95 -7.04 29.99
C TYR A 461 9.01 -7.68 29.10
N TRP A 462 10.22 -7.10 29.09
CA TRP A 462 11.30 -7.48 28.19
C TRP A 462 12.19 -8.62 28.72
N THR A 463 12.40 -8.64 30.03
CA THR A 463 13.37 -9.53 30.69
C THR A 463 12.73 -10.58 31.60
N GLY A 464 11.42 -10.49 31.84
CA GLY A 464 10.71 -11.36 32.78
C GLY A 464 11.10 -11.17 34.25
N LYS A 465 11.98 -10.21 34.58
CA LYS A 465 12.43 -9.92 35.94
C LYS A 465 11.67 -8.72 36.53
N GLY A 466 10.92 -8.97 37.60
CA GLY A 466 10.56 -7.95 38.60
C GLY A 466 9.23 -7.20 38.38
N GLY A 467 8.17 -7.64 39.06
CA GLY A 467 6.92 -6.90 39.22
C GLY A 467 5.83 -7.73 39.92
N LYS A 468 4.89 -7.09 40.64
CA LYS A 468 3.65 -7.73 41.07
C LYS A 468 2.70 -7.81 39.87
N MET A 469 2.00 -8.93 39.68
CA MET A 469 0.92 -9.01 38.70
C MET A 469 -0.28 -8.19 39.19
N GLU A 470 -0.47 -7.00 38.63
CA GLU A 470 -1.61 -6.12 38.94
C GLU A 470 -2.44 -5.85 37.67
N GLU A 471 -3.77 -5.86 37.83
CA GLU A 471 -4.73 -5.61 36.75
C GLU A 471 -4.78 -4.10 36.46
N GLY A 472 -4.52 -3.69 35.21
CA GLY A 472 -4.39 -2.28 34.83
C GLY A 472 -5.74 -1.60 34.65
N GLY A 473 -6.19 -0.85 35.66
CA GLY A 473 -7.36 0.02 35.56
C GLY A 473 -6.96 1.49 35.39
N LEU A 474 -7.60 2.20 34.45
CA LEU A 474 -7.41 3.65 34.22
C LEU A 474 -7.83 4.53 35.42
N PHE A 475 -8.37 3.92 36.48
CA PHE A 475 -8.93 4.57 37.67
C PHE A 475 -8.63 3.81 38.99
N SER A 476 -7.61 2.94 39.03
CA SER A 476 -7.28 2.22 40.28
C SER A 476 -6.57 3.09 41.34
N PHE A 477 -6.27 4.36 41.04
CA PHE A 477 -5.66 5.29 42.01
C PHE A 477 -6.60 5.81 43.11
N PHE A 478 -7.93 5.64 42.97
CA PHE A 478 -8.93 6.18 43.92
C PHE A 478 -10.03 5.20 44.32
N GLY A 479 -9.78 3.89 44.25
CA GLY A 479 -10.77 2.88 44.63
C GLY A 479 -10.17 1.79 45.48
N SER A 480 -10.07 2.00 46.79
CA SER A 480 -10.02 0.88 47.72
C SER A 480 -11.30 0.07 47.53
N SER A 481 -11.22 -1.07 46.84
CA SER A 481 -12.31 -2.05 46.86
C SER A 481 -12.56 -2.40 48.32
N ARG A 482 -13.74 -2.04 48.83
CA ARG A 482 -14.20 -2.45 50.17
C ARG A 482 -13.97 -3.96 50.31
N PRO A 483 -13.53 -4.46 51.48
CA PRO A 483 -13.51 -5.90 51.73
C PRO A 483 -14.91 -6.43 51.44
N ALA A 484 -15.01 -7.37 50.51
CA ALA A 484 -16.25 -8.14 50.37
C ALA A 484 -16.42 -8.89 51.68
N ASP A 485 -17.61 -8.80 52.28
CA ASP A 485 -17.99 -9.57 53.47
C ASP A 485 -17.57 -11.03 53.26
N ASP A 486 -16.63 -11.50 54.09
CA ASP A 486 -16.26 -12.91 54.15
C ASP A 486 -17.50 -13.64 54.67
N ALA A 487 -18.32 -14.18 53.77
CA ALA A 487 -19.37 -15.09 54.15
C ALA A 487 -18.69 -16.28 54.84
N THR A 488 -19.01 -16.47 56.13
CA THR A 488 -18.56 -17.64 56.87
C THR A 488 -19.05 -18.89 56.15
N PRO A 489 -18.17 -19.86 55.82
CA PRO A 489 -18.59 -21.13 55.25
C PRO A 489 -19.69 -21.74 56.11
N THR A 490 -20.77 -22.21 55.48
CA THR A 490 -21.86 -22.93 56.16
C THR A 490 -21.47 -24.35 56.54
N ASP A 491 -20.49 -24.94 55.85
CA ASP A 491 -20.08 -26.33 56.02
C ASP A 491 -18.88 -26.43 56.98
N GLU A 492 -18.97 -27.38 57.92
CA GLU A 492 -18.03 -27.53 59.04
C GLU A 492 -16.64 -28.00 58.59
N ASP A 493 -16.58 -28.86 57.57
CA ASP A 493 -15.35 -29.35 56.94
C ASP A 493 -14.59 -28.24 56.19
N VAL A 494 -15.33 -27.40 55.46
CA VAL A 494 -14.76 -26.22 54.76
C VAL A 494 -14.24 -25.19 55.77
N LEU A 495 -14.93 -25.01 56.88
CA LEU A 495 -14.50 -24.11 57.95
C LEU A 495 -13.24 -24.64 58.67
N ALA A 496 -13.18 -25.96 58.92
CA ALA A 496 -12.01 -26.61 59.51
C ALA A 496 -10.77 -26.46 58.62
N GLU A 497 -10.90 -26.74 57.32
CA GLU A 497 -9.83 -26.57 56.34
C GLU A 497 -9.42 -25.09 56.23
N GLN A 498 -10.39 -24.16 56.19
CA GLN A 498 -10.08 -22.73 56.16
C GLN A 498 -9.27 -22.28 57.39
N ASN A 499 -9.60 -22.77 58.58
CA ASN A 499 -8.88 -22.44 59.81
C ASN A 499 -7.48 -23.06 59.81
N LEU A 500 -7.33 -24.31 59.35
CA LEU A 500 -6.04 -24.98 59.20
C LEU A 500 -5.10 -24.18 58.28
N VAL A 501 -5.57 -23.79 57.08
CA VAL A 501 -4.77 -23.02 56.11
C VAL A 501 -4.43 -21.64 56.68
N LYS A 502 -5.35 -20.98 57.40
CA LYS A 502 -5.09 -19.68 58.05
C LYS A 502 -4.03 -19.77 59.14
N GLU A 503 -4.06 -20.82 59.97
CA GLU A 503 -3.05 -21.05 61.01
C GLU A 503 -1.68 -21.35 60.40
N GLN A 504 -1.64 -22.20 59.36
CA GLN A 504 -0.40 -22.49 58.63
C GLN A 504 0.18 -21.23 57.96
N ALA A 505 -0.68 -20.40 57.36
CA ALA A 505 -0.28 -19.12 56.78
C ALA A 505 0.21 -18.12 57.84
N ALA A 506 -0.39 -18.10 59.04
CA ALA A 506 0.03 -17.25 60.14
C ALA A 506 1.39 -17.67 60.72
N ASN A 507 1.66 -18.98 60.77
CA ASN A 507 2.88 -19.55 61.31
C ASN A 507 4.03 -19.67 60.28
N ASN A 508 3.82 -19.26 59.02
CA ASN A 508 4.75 -19.48 57.89
C ASN A 508 5.22 -20.95 57.77
N ALA A 509 4.38 -21.90 58.17
CA ALA A 509 4.72 -23.32 58.13
C ALA A 509 4.59 -23.83 56.69
N VAL A 510 5.71 -24.08 56.02
CA VAL A 510 5.75 -24.72 54.70
C VAL A 510 5.71 -26.22 54.92
N ASP A 511 4.52 -26.82 54.86
CA ASP A 511 4.40 -28.28 54.88
C ASP A 511 4.98 -28.84 53.57
N PRO A 512 6.05 -29.65 53.63
CA PRO A 512 6.65 -30.23 52.43
C PRO A 512 5.73 -31.20 51.71
N ASN A 513 4.62 -31.65 52.31
CA ASN A 513 3.65 -32.54 51.67
C ASN A 513 2.58 -31.78 50.85
N VAL A 514 2.49 -30.45 50.96
CA VAL A 514 1.50 -29.65 50.23
C VAL A 514 2.09 -29.09 48.93
N ALA A 515 1.42 -29.34 47.81
CA ALA A 515 1.83 -28.88 46.49
C ALA A 515 1.29 -27.47 46.16
N VAL A 516 0.02 -27.21 46.51
CA VAL A 516 -0.65 -25.93 46.25
C VAL A 516 -1.34 -25.43 47.52
N GLN A 517 -0.99 -24.22 47.96
CA GLN A 517 -1.62 -23.54 49.10
C GLN A 517 -2.37 -22.31 48.58
N ILE A 518 -3.68 -22.23 48.83
CA ILE A 518 -4.52 -21.11 48.38
C ILE A 518 -4.87 -20.24 49.59
N HIS A 519 -4.39 -19.00 49.62
CA HIS A 519 -4.57 -18.07 50.73
C HIS A 519 -5.59 -16.98 50.37
N GLY A 520 -6.87 -17.25 50.62
CA GLY A 520 -7.95 -16.27 50.48
C GLY A 520 -8.09 -15.72 49.07
N LEU A 521 -7.99 -16.59 48.06
CA LEU A 521 -8.02 -16.24 46.65
C LEU A 521 -9.34 -15.54 46.28
N ARG A 522 -9.26 -14.31 45.79
CA ARG A 522 -10.41 -13.51 45.34
C ARG A 522 -10.24 -13.10 43.88
N LYS A 523 -11.28 -13.30 43.07
CA LYS A 523 -11.38 -12.74 41.71
C LYS A 523 -12.69 -12.00 41.53
N THR A 524 -12.58 -10.68 41.32
CA THR A 524 -13.68 -9.78 41.01
C THR A 524 -13.49 -9.21 39.61
N TYR A 525 -14.49 -9.35 38.75
CA TYR A 525 -14.48 -8.69 37.44
C TYR A 525 -15.11 -7.30 37.57
N PRO A 526 -14.44 -6.24 37.07
CA PRO A 526 -14.99 -4.89 37.11
C PRO A 526 -16.27 -4.81 36.26
N GLY A 527 -17.22 -3.99 36.70
CA GLY A 527 -18.46 -3.77 35.96
C GLY A 527 -18.23 -3.12 34.60
N THR A 528 -18.97 -3.56 33.58
CA THR A 528 -18.89 -3.03 32.22
C THR A 528 -19.62 -1.69 32.15
N PHE A 529 -18.98 -0.70 31.52
CA PHE A 529 -19.60 0.58 31.20
C PHE A 529 -20.20 0.49 29.80
N SER A 530 -21.54 0.51 29.72
CA SER A 530 -22.26 0.51 28.45
C SER A 530 -22.68 1.93 28.12
N ILE A 531 -22.16 2.48 27.01
CA ILE A 531 -22.63 3.73 26.42
C ILE A 531 -23.66 3.34 25.36
N GLY A 532 -24.95 3.58 25.66
CA GLY A 532 -26.02 3.43 24.68
C GLY A 532 -26.06 4.60 23.70
N CYS A 533 -26.77 4.43 22.57
CA CYS A 533 -27.18 5.56 21.74
C CYS A 533 -28.02 6.53 22.61
N CYS A 534 -27.77 7.84 22.51
CA CYS A 534 -28.35 8.92 23.33
C CYS A 534 -27.83 9.08 24.77
N CYS A 535 -26.50 9.06 24.98
CA CYS A 535 -25.83 9.52 26.22
C CYS A 535 -26.33 8.88 27.55
N LYS A 536 -27.00 7.72 27.51
CA LYS A 536 -27.34 6.96 28.72
C LYS A 536 -26.16 6.04 29.08
N CYS A 537 -25.43 6.44 30.11
CA CYS A 537 -24.35 5.65 30.68
C CYS A 537 -24.91 4.71 31.76
N SER A 538 -24.79 3.39 31.53
CA SER A 538 -25.14 2.36 32.51
C SER A 538 -23.87 1.66 32.99
N LYS A 539 -23.67 1.59 34.30
CA LYS A 539 -22.57 0.87 34.94
C LYS A 539 -23.10 -0.38 35.61
N SER A 540 -22.68 -1.56 35.16
CA SER A 540 -23.05 -2.82 35.83
C SER A 540 -22.34 -2.93 37.18
N LYS A 541 -22.95 -3.66 38.14
CA LYS A 541 -22.28 -3.98 39.41
C LYS A 541 -21.06 -4.88 39.15
N PRO A 542 -19.98 -4.79 39.96
CA PRO A 542 -18.86 -5.72 39.89
C PRO A 542 -19.31 -7.15 40.13
N PHE A 543 -18.75 -8.11 39.39
CA PHE A 543 -19.09 -9.53 39.51
C PHE A 543 -18.00 -10.28 40.27
N HIS A 544 -18.32 -10.76 41.47
CA HIS A 544 -17.41 -11.57 42.29
C HIS A 544 -17.49 -13.03 41.87
N SER A 545 -16.45 -13.50 41.19
CA SER A 545 -16.37 -14.88 40.67
C SER A 545 -15.74 -15.87 41.65
N VAL A 546 -14.84 -15.42 42.52
CA VAL A 546 -14.24 -16.20 43.61
C VAL A 546 -14.18 -15.31 44.84
N LYS A 547 -14.76 -15.77 45.96
CA LYS A 547 -14.98 -15.00 47.19
C LYS A 547 -14.10 -15.47 48.35
N GLY A 548 -12.77 -15.52 48.15
CA GLY A 548 -11.83 -15.80 49.24
C GLY A 548 -11.69 -17.29 49.54
N LEU A 549 -11.21 -18.08 48.57
CA LEU A 549 -10.98 -19.52 48.71
C LEU A 549 -9.73 -19.80 49.56
N TRP A 550 -9.84 -20.70 50.54
CA TRP A 550 -8.75 -21.19 51.40
C TRP A 550 -8.70 -22.71 51.34
N VAL A 551 -7.69 -23.29 50.69
CA VAL A 551 -7.58 -24.74 50.46
C VAL A 551 -6.11 -25.12 50.31
N ASN A 552 -5.70 -26.24 50.90
CA ASN A 552 -4.45 -26.92 50.58
C ASN A 552 -4.68 -28.13 49.66
N LEU A 553 -3.79 -28.31 48.68
CA LEU A 553 -3.76 -29.50 47.84
C LEU A 553 -2.45 -30.24 48.09
N GLU A 554 -2.55 -31.47 48.59
CA GLU A 554 -1.40 -32.33 48.85
C GLU A 554 -0.73 -32.83 47.57
N LYS A 555 0.52 -33.25 47.69
CA LYS A 555 1.26 -33.91 46.62
C LYS A 555 0.61 -35.24 46.26
N ASP A 556 0.74 -35.62 44.99
CA ASP A 556 0.31 -36.92 44.45
C ASP A 556 -1.19 -37.26 44.61
N GLN A 557 -2.02 -36.26 44.93
CA GLN A 557 -3.47 -36.43 45.01
C GLN A 557 -4.20 -36.01 43.72
N LEU A 558 -5.23 -36.77 43.35
CA LEU A 558 -6.16 -36.39 42.30
C LEU A 558 -7.26 -35.50 42.87
N PHE A 559 -7.16 -34.20 42.65
CA PHE A 559 -8.15 -33.23 43.10
C PHE A 559 -9.16 -32.86 42.00
N CYS A 560 -10.45 -32.94 42.31
CA CYS A 560 -11.55 -32.66 41.38
C CYS A 560 -12.40 -31.47 41.86
N LEU A 561 -12.46 -30.40 41.06
CA LEU A 561 -13.37 -29.27 41.30
C LEU A 561 -14.75 -29.56 40.70
N LEU A 562 -15.75 -29.76 41.56
CA LEU A 562 -17.14 -30.02 41.20
C LEU A 562 -18.06 -28.88 41.65
N GLY A 563 -19.14 -28.64 40.91
CA GLY A 563 -20.13 -27.61 41.26
C GLY A 563 -20.93 -27.11 40.05
N PRO A 564 -21.98 -26.31 40.26
CA PRO A 564 -22.84 -25.80 39.18
C PRO A 564 -22.10 -24.83 38.23
N ASN A 565 -22.68 -24.60 37.06
CA ASN A 565 -22.17 -23.60 36.11
C ASN A 565 -22.18 -22.21 36.75
N GLY A 566 -21.07 -21.49 36.66
CA GLY A 566 -20.91 -20.18 37.30
C GLY A 566 -20.34 -20.20 38.72
N ALA A 567 -20.07 -21.37 39.32
CA ALA A 567 -19.47 -21.48 40.67
C ALA A 567 -18.00 -21.02 40.78
N GLY A 568 -17.38 -20.55 39.69
CA GLY A 568 -16.00 -20.04 39.71
C GLY A 568 -14.89 -21.07 39.45
N LYS A 569 -15.20 -22.37 39.24
CA LYS A 569 -14.22 -23.45 38.98
C LYS A 569 -13.15 -23.10 37.93
N THR A 570 -13.59 -22.75 36.71
CA THR A 570 -12.70 -22.37 35.61
C THR A 570 -11.91 -21.10 35.94
N THR A 571 -12.51 -20.18 36.70
CA THR A 571 -11.84 -18.95 37.14
C THR A 571 -10.75 -19.23 38.15
N THR A 572 -10.98 -20.14 39.11
CA THR A 572 -9.97 -20.60 40.07
C THR A 572 -8.77 -21.21 39.35
N ILE A 573 -9.00 -22.13 38.41
CA ILE A 573 -7.93 -22.72 37.59
C ILE A 573 -7.21 -21.64 36.77
N SER A 574 -7.94 -20.69 36.18
CA SER A 574 -7.35 -19.59 35.40
C SER A 574 -6.49 -18.65 36.26
N CYS A 575 -6.82 -18.48 37.54
CA CYS A 575 -6.03 -17.70 38.48
C CYS A 575 -4.75 -18.44 38.88
N LEU A 576 -4.84 -19.74 39.20
CA LEU A 576 -3.68 -20.57 39.58
C LEU A 576 -2.67 -20.73 38.44
N THR A 577 -3.17 -20.81 37.20
CA THR A 577 -2.34 -20.92 35.98
C THR A 577 -1.82 -19.57 35.47
N GLY A 578 -2.21 -18.47 36.12
CA GLY A 578 -1.79 -17.11 35.74
C GLY A 578 -2.35 -16.63 34.40
N ILE A 579 -3.45 -17.23 33.91
CA ILE A 579 -4.22 -16.73 32.76
C ILE A 579 -4.95 -15.43 33.10
N THR A 580 -5.49 -15.38 34.31
CA THR A 580 -6.23 -14.23 34.85
C THR A 580 -5.55 -13.77 36.13
N PRO A 581 -5.22 -12.47 36.30
CA PRO A 581 -4.60 -11.98 37.52
C PRO A 581 -5.62 -12.02 38.67
N ILE A 582 -5.13 -12.33 39.86
CA ILE A 582 -5.92 -12.35 41.10
C ILE A 582 -6.26 -10.92 41.55
N THR A 583 -7.45 -10.69 42.12
CA THR A 583 -7.83 -9.37 42.67
C THR A 583 -7.52 -9.23 44.16
N GLY A 584 -7.36 -10.33 44.87
CA GLY A 584 -7.04 -10.36 46.29
C GLY A 584 -6.62 -11.75 46.75
N GLY A 585 -5.98 -11.84 47.91
CA GLY A 585 -5.32 -13.07 48.38
C GLY A 585 -4.00 -13.35 47.66
N ASP A 586 -3.51 -14.57 47.84
CA ASP A 586 -2.38 -15.14 47.08
C ASP A 586 -2.55 -16.67 46.97
N ALA A 587 -1.78 -17.30 46.10
CA ALA A 587 -1.67 -18.76 46.04
C ALA A 587 -0.20 -19.15 45.84
N PHE A 588 0.25 -20.20 46.52
CA PHE A 588 1.63 -20.70 46.47
C PHE A 588 1.64 -22.08 45.85
N ILE A 589 2.46 -22.29 44.82
CA ILE A 589 2.64 -23.58 44.18
C ILE A 589 4.11 -23.96 44.31
N TYR A 590 4.39 -25.05 45.03
CA TYR A 590 5.76 -25.41 45.44
C TYR A 590 6.54 -24.23 46.06
N GLY A 591 5.87 -23.44 46.90
CA GLY A 591 6.45 -22.25 47.56
C GLY A 591 6.59 -21.00 46.68
N HIS A 592 6.23 -21.05 45.39
CA HIS A 592 6.23 -19.89 44.52
C HIS A 592 4.88 -19.18 44.53
N SER A 593 4.87 -17.87 44.79
CA SER A 593 3.66 -17.03 44.76
C SER A 593 3.17 -16.80 43.33
N VAL A 594 1.86 -16.98 43.13
CA VAL A 594 1.13 -16.70 41.88
C VAL A 594 1.06 -15.19 41.60
N ARG A 595 1.10 -14.36 42.64
CA ARG A 595 1.09 -12.88 42.51
C ARG A 595 2.44 -12.31 42.06
N SER A 596 3.53 -13.00 42.35
CA SER A 596 4.87 -12.61 41.91
C SER A 596 5.12 -13.01 40.46
N THR A 597 5.61 -12.09 39.62
CA THR A 597 6.00 -12.43 38.23
C THR A 597 7.11 -13.48 38.16
N VAL A 598 8.07 -13.43 39.09
CA VAL A 598 9.15 -14.42 39.20
C VAL A 598 8.59 -15.76 39.66
N GLY A 599 7.69 -15.74 40.64
CA GLY A 599 6.99 -16.94 41.11
C GLY A 599 6.20 -17.60 39.99
N MET A 600 5.32 -16.84 39.33
CA MET A 600 4.53 -17.32 38.19
C MET A 600 5.39 -17.87 37.04
N SER A 601 6.54 -17.26 36.76
CA SER A 601 7.46 -17.76 35.74
C SER A 601 8.00 -19.14 36.10
N ASN A 602 8.33 -19.41 37.36
CA ASN A 602 8.76 -20.73 37.82
C ASN A 602 7.60 -21.73 37.82
N ILE A 603 6.43 -21.30 38.29
CA ILE A 603 5.19 -22.09 38.31
C ILE A 603 4.85 -22.64 36.93
N ARG A 604 4.88 -21.81 35.88
CA ARG A 604 4.57 -22.23 34.50
C ARG A 604 5.53 -23.29 33.93
N ARG A 605 6.72 -23.46 34.53
CA ARG A 605 7.69 -24.50 34.13
C ARG A 605 7.39 -25.85 34.78
N MET A 606 6.62 -25.86 35.86
CA MET A 606 6.29 -27.06 36.63
C MET A 606 4.87 -27.55 36.36
N ILE A 607 3.99 -26.70 35.83
CA ILE A 607 2.56 -27.02 35.62
C ILE A 607 2.26 -27.19 34.13
N GLY A 608 1.59 -28.29 33.78
CA GLY A 608 0.93 -28.46 32.49
C GLY A 608 -0.54 -28.07 32.56
N VAL A 609 -1.05 -27.32 31.58
CA VAL A 609 -2.45 -26.91 31.52
C VAL A 609 -3.08 -27.38 30.21
N CYS A 610 -4.22 -28.06 30.29
CA CYS A 610 -5.03 -28.41 29.14
C CYS A 610 -6.25 -27.49 29.08
N PRO A 611 -6.33 -26.55 28.11
CA PRO A 611 -7.47 -25.64 28.00
C PRO A 611 -8.74 -26.39 27.55
N GLN A 612 -9.91 -25.85 27.93
CA GLN A 612 -11.22 -26.42 27.54
C GLN A 612 -11.46 -26.41 26.02
N LEU A 613 -10.96 -25.39 25.32
CA LEU A 613 -10.95 -25.31 23.86
C LEU A 613 -9.59 -25.81 23.36
N LYS A 614 -9.60 -26.83 22.50
CA LYS A 614 -8.39 -27.41 21.91
C LYS A 614 -7.76 -26.43 20.92
N SER A 615 -6.82 -25.61 21.38
CA SER A 615 -6.03 -24.72 20.53
C SER A 615 -4.94 -25.54 19.81
N THR A 616 -5.27 -26.07 18.63
CA THR A 616 -4.32 -26.83 17.79
C THR A 616 -3.93 -26.02 16.57
N TRP A 617 -2.67 -26.17 16.14
CA TRP A 617 -2.24 -25.66 14.84
C TRP A 617 -2.69 -26.66 13.79
N ASN A 618 -3.84 -26.44 13.16
CA ASN A 618 -4.37 -27.34 12.12
C ASN A 618 -3.37 -27.64 10.98
N CYS A 619 -2.35 -26.79 10.82
CA CYS A 619 -1.30 -26.90 9.82
C CYS A 619 0.01 -27.53 10.33
N LEU A 620 0.10 -28.09 11.54
CA LEU A 620 1.29 -28.82 12.02
C LEU A 620 0.98 -30.33 12.18
N PRO A 621 1.96 -31.24 11.94
CA PRO A 621 1.75 -32.67 12.18
C PRO A 621 1.60 -32.92 13.68
N ALA A 622 0.75 -33.86 14.08
CA ALA A 622 0.49 -34.20 15.48
C ALA A 622 1.77 -34.52 16.28
N SER A 623 2.77 -35.15 15.66
CA SER A 623 4.06 -35.43 16.30
C SER A 623 4.84 -34.17 16.65
N ARG A 624 4.76 -33.11 15.82
CA ARG A 624 5.45 -31.84 16.10
C ARG A 624 4.63 -30.93 17.01
N ASP A 625 3.30 -31.00 16.97
CA ASP A 625 2.46 -30.31 17.96
C ASP A 625 2.70 -30.87 19.37
N CYS A 626 2.79 -32.20 19.52
CA CYS A 626 3.16 -32.83 20.78
C CYS A 626 4.62 -32.56 21.19
N ILE A 627 5.58 -32.60 20.25
CA ILE A 627 6.99 -32.28 20.57
C ILE A 627 7.14 -30.81 20.95
N GLN A 628 6.39 -29.87 20.37
CA GLN A 628 6.48 -28.47 20.77
C GLN A 628 5.87 -28.27 22.17
N GLN A 629 4.75 -28.95 22.50
CA GLN A 629 4.21 -28.99 23.85
C GLN A 629 5.12 -29.68 24.88
N GLN A 630 5.87 -30.72 24.48
CA GLN A 630 6.82 -31.44 25.35
C GLN A 630 8.20 -30.79 25.44
N SER A 631 8.67 -30.09 24.41
CA SER A 631 9.97 -29.39 24.41
C SER A 631 9.98 -28.12 25.27
N HIS A 632 8.81 -27.74 25.79
CA HIS A 632 8.61 -26.64 26.72
C HIS A 632 8.46 -27.10 28.19
N GLN A 633 8.33 -28.42 28.44
CA GLN A 633 8.55 -29.05 29.74
C GLN A 633 10.04 -29.42 29.87
#